data_AF-A0A2E0GZW3-F1
#
_entry.id   AF-A0A2E0GZW3-F1
#
_cell.length_a   1.000
_cell.length_b   1.000
_cell.length_c   1.000
_cell.angle_alpha   90.00
_cell.angle_beta   90.00
_cell.angle_gamma   90.00
#
_symmetry.space_group_name_H-M   'P 1'
#
loop_
_entity.id
_entity.type
_entity.pdbx_description
1 polymer ?
#
loop_
_entity_poly.entity_id
_entity_poly.type
_entity_poly.pdbx_seq_one_letter_code
_entity_poly.pdbx_strand_id
1 'polypeptide(L)'
;MKKISIILSLFIMISCSNSVKDSSNLPGRLGNPEMSLKTDPRAIPAVTKVMSEYGMDALAPDPQISIEATQKEKVDYMTSLEPAYEEIFKSWYSDLPEVEGIERFTEVIDGVDGNKIKLYVHKPEKQKSNIPGILHIHGGGMSILKASNPNYVRWRDDLASTGLVVVGVEFRNVAGELGSHPFPAGLNDCSSALQWMFDNKEELGVSKIIVSGE
;
A
#
# COMPACT_ATOMS: atom_id res chain seq x y z
N MET A 1 -77.03 -41.69 9.19
CA MET A 1 -75.70 -42.08 8.63
C MET A 1 -75.61 -41.43 7.24
N LYS A 2 -74.69 -40.53 6.87
CA LYS A 2 -73.29 -40.27 7.23
C LYS A 2 -73.01 -38.75 7.20
N LYS A 3 -72.11 -38.31 8.08
CA LYS A 3 -71.51 -36.96 8.13
C LYS A 3 -70.55 -36.78 6.94
N ILE A 4 -70.53 -35.62 6.30
CA ILE A 4 -69.38 -35.18 5.48
C ILE A 4 -69.03 -33.76 5.92
N SER A 5 -67.89 -33.67 6.60
CA SER A 5 -67.28 -32.45 7.12
C SER A 5 -66.41 -31.86 6.01
N ILE A 6 -66.72 -30.66 5.54
CA ILE A 6 -65.84 -29.92 4.62
C ILE A 6 -64.95 -29.03 5.48
N ILE A 7 -63.73 -29.51 5.72
CA ILE A 7 -62.65 -28.75 6.36
C ILE A 7 -62.06 -27.85 5.28
N LEU A 8 -62.25 -26.54 5.41
CA LEU A 8 -61.61 -25.54 4.58
C LEU A 8 -60.17 -25.35 5.09
N SER A 9 -59.22 -26.06 4.48
CA SER A 9 -57.80 -25.92 4.79
C SER A 9 -57.31 -24.53 4.36
N LEU A 10 -57.06 -23.68 5.35
CA LEU A 10 -56.44 -22.37 5.17
C LEU A 10 -54.96 -22.59 4.81
N PHE A 11 -54.62 -22.56 3.53
CA PHE A 11 -53.23 -22.54 3.07
C PHE A 11 -52.63 -21.17 3.42
N ILE A 12 -51.90 -21.10 4.53
CA ILE A 12 -51.04 -19.96 4.84
C ILE A 12 -49.82 -20.07 3.91
N MET A 13 -49.86 -19.33 2.80
CA MET A 13 -48.66 -19.02 2.02
C MET A 13 -47.77 -18.13 2.90
N ILE A 14 -46.81 -18.74 3.59
CA ILE A 14 -45.69 -18.02 4.18
C ILE A 14 -44.87 -17.49 3.00
N SER A 15 -45.19 -16.27 2.57
CA SER A 15 -44.35 -15.50 1.65
C SER A 15 -43.03 -15.26 2.38
N CYS A 16 -41.97 -15.95 1.96
CA CYS A 16 -40.61 -15.50 2.22
C CYS A 16 -40.53 -14.08 1.66
N SER A 17 -40.50 -13.08 2.54
CA SER A 17 -40.38 -11.69 2.11
C SER A 17 -39.04 -11.54 1.40
N ASN A 18 -39.07 -11.41 0.08
CA ASN A 18 -38.00 -10.79 -0.68
C ASN A 18 -38.00 -9.29 -0.36
N SER A 19 -37.75 -8.93 0.91
CA SER A 19 -37.43 -7.55 1.23
C SER A 19 -36.08 -7.27 0.58
N VAL A 20 -36.11 -6.66 -0.60
CA VAL A 20 -34.93 -6.00 -1.15
C VAL A 20 -34.45 -5.06 -0.05
N LYS A 21 -33.30 -5.38 0.56
CA LYS A 21 -32.73 -4.51 1.58
C LYS A 21 -32.49 -3.16 0.90
N ASP A 22 -33.15 -2.12 1.41
CA ASP A 22 -32.90 -0.75 0.95
C ASP A 22 -31.45 -0.39 1.30
N SER A 23 -30.59 -0.51 0.29
CA SER A 23 -29.16 -0.22 0.40
C SER A 23 -28.85 1.24 0.11
N SER A 24 -29.83 2.08 -0.25
CA SER A 24 -29.60 3.46 -0.69
C SER A 24 -28.90 4.34 0.36
N ASN A 25 -29.02 3.99 1.64
CA ASN A 25 -28.36 4.66 2.76
C ASN A 25 -26.96 4.10 3.09
N LEU A 26 -26.51 3.03 2.43
CA LEU A 26 -25.18 2.48 2.64
C LEU A 26 -24.11 3.34 1.96
N PRO A 27 -22.92 3.50 2.56
CA PRO A 27 -21.91 4.40 2.03
C PRO A 27 -21.25 3.84 0.76
N GLY A 28 -20.79 4.73 -0.11
CA GLY A 28 -19.96 4.34 -1.25
C GLY A 28 -20.69 3.42 -2.23
N ARG A 29 -19.92 2.47 -2.77
CA ARG A 29 -20.40 1.48 -3.74
C ARG A 29 -21.37 0.44 -3.16
N LEU A 30 -21.54 0.38 -1.84
CA LEU A 30 -22.58 -0.44 -1.21
C LEU A 30 -23.99 0.11 -1.47
N GLY A 31 -24.14 1.44 -1.50
CA GLY A 31 -25.41 2.10 -1.76
C GLY A 31 -25.60 2.55 -3.20
N ASN A 32 -24.51 2.85 -3.91
CA ASN A 32 -24.54 3.18 -5.33
C ASN A 32 -23.33 2.55 -6.05
N PRO A 33 -23.51 1.45 -6.80
CA PRO A 33 -22.42 0.76 -7.51
C PRO A 33 -21.59 1.64 -8.46
N GLU A 34 -22.16 2.74 -8.95
CA GLU A 34 -21.53 3.71 -9.85
C GLU A 34 -20.81 4.86 -9.10
N MET A 35 -20.82 4.86 -7.77
CA MET A 35 -20.14 5.90 -6.98
C MET A 35 -18.63 5.81 -7.15
N SER A 36 -18.00 6.94 -7.48
CA SER A 36 -16.55 7.09 -7.62
C SER A 36 -16.02 8.12 -6.62
N LEU A 37 -14.70 8.34 -6.58
CA LEU A 37 -14.10 9.39 -5.74
C LEU A 37 -14.70 10.78 -6.03
N LYS A 38 -15.07 11.04 -7.29
CA LYS A 38 -15.70 12.29 -7.73
C LYS A 38 -17.09 12.52 -7.14
N THR A 39 -17.88 11.46 -6.96
CA THR A 39 -19.29 11.54 -6.59
C THR A 39 -19.58 11.14 -5.15
N ASP A 40 -18.59 10.59 -4.45
CA ASP A 40 -18.72 10.22 -3.04
C ASP A 40 -18.69 11.47 -2.14
N PRO A 41 -19.74 11.75 -1.36
CA PRO A 41 -19.81 12.93 -0.49
C PRO A 41 -18.77 12.91 0.65
N ARG A 42 -18.10 11.77 0.89
CA ARG A 42 -17.04 11.63 1.89
C ARG A 42 -15.67 12.04 1.36
N ALA A 43 -15.52 12.16 0.04
CA ALA A 43 -14.24 12.47 -0.59
C ALA A 43 -13.79 13.91 -0.27
N ILE A 44 -12.50 14.08 0.02
CA ILE A 44 -11.93 15.40 0.32
C ILE A 44 -11.81 16.17 -1.00
N PRO A 45 -12.46 17.33 -1.18
CA PRO A 45 -12.51 18.01 -2.47
C PRO A 45 -11.14 18.36 -3.06
N ALA A 46 -10.18 18.72 -2.21
CA ALA A 46 -8.81 19.02 -2.64
C ALA A 46 -8.10 17.78 -3.21
N VAL A 47 -8.27 16.61 -2.58
CA VAL A 47 -7.71 15.34 -3.06
C VAL A 47 -8.40 14.94 -4.37
N THR A 48 -9.74 14.99 -4.42
CA THR A 48 -10.50 14.68 -5.63
C THR A 48 -10.06 15.54 -6.82
N LYS A 49 -9.79 16.84 -6.59
CA LYS A 49 -9.28 17.73 -7.64
C LYS A 49 -7.96 17.24 -8.22
N VAL A 50 -6.97 16.95 -7.38
CA VAL A 50 -5.66 16.43 -7.83
C VAL A 50 -5.84 15.10 -8.57
N MET A 51 -6.62 14.18 -8.02
CA MET A 51 -6.88 12.88 -8.66
C MET A 51 -7.56 13.03 -10.02
N SER A 52 -8.43 14.04 -10.20
CA SER A 52 -9.10 14.32 -11.47
C SER A 52 -8.13 14.75 -12.58
N GLU A 53 -7.03 15.42 -12.23
CA GLU A 53 -6.01 15.87 -13.20
C GLU A 53 -5.29 14.67 -13.87
N TYR A 54 -5.31 13.51 -13.22
CA TYR A 54 -4.73 12.25 -13.70
C TYR A 54 -5.79 11.22 -14.12
N GLY A 55 -7.07 11.60 -14.14
CA GLY A 55 -8.18 10.68 -14.45
C GLY A 55 -8.43 9.59 -13.41
N MET A 56 -7.94 9.79 -12.17
CA MET A 56 -8.05 8.85 -11.06
C MET A 56 -9.24 9.16 -10.12
N ASP A 57 -10.16 10.03 -10.53
CA ASP A 57 -11.38 10.38 -9.80
C ASP A 57 -12.61 9.52 -10.19
N ALA A 58 -12.50 8.81 -11.31
CA ALA A 58 -13.50 7.86 -11.81
C ALA A 58 -13.27 6.43 -11.25
N LEU A 59 -14.15 5.50 -11.63
CA LEU A 59 -13.91 4.08 -11.39
C LEU A 59 -12.70 3.62 -12.22
N ALA A 60 -11.76 2.94 -11.57
CA ALA A 60 -10.65 2.31 -12.29
C ALA A 60 -11.20 1.26 -13.28
N PRO A 61 -10.65 1.18 -14.51
CA PRO A 61 -11.06 0.17 -15.47
C PRO A 61 -10.67 -1.23 -14.97
N ASP A 62 -11.39 -2.24 -15.44
CA ASP A 62 -11.03 -3.63 -15.17
C ASP A 62 -9.63 -3.95 -15.75
N PRO A 63 -8.84 -4.80 -15.06
CA PRO A 63 -7.54 -5.21 -15.56
C PRO A 63 -7.67 -6.00 -16.88
N GLN A 64 -6.64 -5.93 -17.72
CA GLN A 64 -6.61 -6.64 -19.01
C GLN A 64 -6.36 -8.14 -18.89
N ILE A 65 -6.10 -8.63 -17.66
CA ILE A 65 -5.87 -10.03 -17.35
C ILE A 65 -6.82 -10.49 -16.24
N SER A 66 -7.10 -11.79 -16.18
CA SER A 66 -7.93 -12.40 -15.15
C SER A 66 -7.10 -13.15 -14.10
N ILE A 67 -7.76 -13.63 -13.04
CA ILE A 67 -7.10 -14.41 -11.99
C ILE A 67 -6.60 -15.78 -12.48
N GLU A 68 -7.16 -16.28 -13.58
CA GLU A 68 -6.77 -17.53 -14.24
C GLU A 68 -5.52 -17.40 -15.13
N ALA A 69 -5.03 -16.17 -15.37
CA ALA A 69 -3.80 -15.94 -16.13
C ALA A 69 -2.60 -16.67 -15.51
N THR A 70 -1.62 -17.01 -16.34
CA THR A 70 -0.38 -17.65 -15.89
C THR A 70 0.41 -16.72 -14.98
N GLN A 71 1.30 -17.29 -14.15
CA GLN A 71 2.16 -16.49 -13.28
C GLN A 71 3.03 -15.51 -14.07
N LYS A 72 3.52 -15.91 -15.25
CA LYS A 72 4.31 -15.03 -16.11
C LYS A 72 3.48 -13.84 -16.60
N GLU A 73 2.27 -14.07 -17.11
CA GLU A 73 1.39 -13.00 -17.58
C GLU A 73 1.04 -12.01 -16.46
N LYS A 74 0.82 -12.50 -15.24
CA LYS A 74 0.59 -11.64 -14.06
C LYS A 74 1.81 -10.78 -13.72
N VAL A 75 3.01 -11.37 -13.71
CA VAL A 75 4.26 -10.65 -13.46
C VAL A 75 4.53 -9.62 -14.55
N ASP A 76 4.37 -10.00 -15.82
CA ASP A 76 4.54 -9.09 -16.96
C ASP A 76 3.54 -7.93 -16.89
N TYR A 77 2.27 -8.20 -16.56
CA TYR A 77 1.24 -7.17 -16.40
C TYR A 77 1.59 -6.19 -15.28
N MET A 78 1.95 -6.67 -14.08
CA MET A 78 2.35 -5.79 -12.99
C MET A 78 3.60 -4.98 -13.33
N THR A 79 4.59 -5.61 -13.96
CA THR A 79 5.81 -4.93 -14.45
C THR A 79 5.47 -3.81 -15.44
N SER A 80 4.48 -4.02 -16.31
CA SER A 80 4.03 -3.00 -17.27
C SER A 80 3.36 -1.79 -16.63
N LEU A 81 2.78 -1.94 -15.42
CA LEU A 81 2.12 -0.86 -14.71
C LEU A 81 3.08 0.01 -13.89
N GLU A 82 4.23 -0.53 -13.48
CA GLU A 82 5.18 0.16 -12.61
C GLU A 82 5.56 1.56 -13.12
N PRO A 83 5.97 1.76 -14.40
CA PRO A 83 6.37 3.07 -14.88
C PRO A 83 5.27 4.14 -14.77
N ALA A 84 4.00 3.76 -14.96
CA ALA A 84 2.89 4.70 -14.86
C ALA A 84 2.70 5.20 -13.42
N TYR A 85 2.82 4.32 -12.43
CA TYR A 85 2.79 4.74 -11.02
C TYR A 85 4.01 5.59 -10.66
N GLU A 86 5.20 5.22 -11.14
CA GLU A 86 6.41 6.00 -10.89
C GLU A 86 6.33 7.41 -11.48
N GLU A 87 5.77 7.55 -12.67
CA GLU A 87 5.58 8.86 -13.31
C GLU A 87 4.60 9.74 -12.51
N ILE A 88 3.48 9.19 -12.04
CA ILE A 88 2.52 9.91 -11.20
C ILE A 88 3.19 10.36 -9.90
N PHE A 89 3.86 9.46 -9.18
CA PHE A 89 4.53 9.82 -7.93
C PHE A 89 5.68 10.80 -8.14
N LYS A 90 6.45 10.66 -9.23
CA LYS A 90 7.45 11.65 -9.59
C LYS A 90 6.81 13.01 -9.80
N SER A 91 5.72 13.08 -10.57
CA SER A 91 5.02 14.33 -10.84
C SER A 91 4.47 14.99 -9.58
N TRP A 92 3.98 14.24 -8.60
CA TRP A 92 3.43 14.82 -7.36
C TRP A 92 4.51 15.27 -6.36
N TYR A 93 5.68 14.64 -6.36
CA TYR A 93 6.66 14.81 -5.28
C TYR A 93 7.96 15.51 -5.70
N SER A 94 8.35 15.50 -6.98
CA SER A 94 9.65 16.04 -7.42
C SER A 94 9.79 17.56 -7.32
N ASP A 95 8.67 18.30 -7.34
CA ASP A 95 8.69 19.77 -7.24
C ASP A 95 8.54 20.29 -5.79
N LEU A 96 8.43 19.38 -4.82
CA LEU A 96 8.38 19.77 -3.42
C LEU A 96 9.74 20.31 -2.96
N PRO A 97 9.77 21.32 -2.09
CA PRO A 97 11.02 21.80 -1.52
C PRO A 97 11.71 20.68 -0.75
N GLU A 98 13.04 20.67 -0.80
CA GLU A 98 13.85 19.74 -0.03
C GLU A 98 13.56 19.90 1.48
N VAL A 99 13.54 18.76 2.17
CA VAL A 99 13.49 18.75 3.64
C VAL A 99 14.92 18.97 4.17
N GLU A 100 15.15 20.15 4.73
CA GLU A 100 16.46 20.53 5.28
C GLU A 100 16.77 19.84 6.62
N GLY A 101 18.05 19.81 6.99
CA GLY A 101 18.51 19.31 8.30
C GLY A 101 18.50 17.79 8.44
N ILE A 102 18.45 17.06 7.32
CA ILE A 102 18.46 15.60 7.25
C ILE A 102 19.77 15.11 6.64
N GLU A 103 20.48 14.26 7.38
CA GLU A 103 21.58 13.45 6.88
C GLU A 103 21.02 12.20 6.17
N ARG A 104 21.52 11.93 4.97
CA ARG A 104 21.08 10.82 4.11
C ARG A 104 22.28 10.00 3.67
N PHE A 105 22.22 8.69 3.85
CA PHE A 105 23.25 7.77 3.35
C PHE A 105 22.65 6.42 3.01
N THR A 106 23.39 5.62 2.24
CA THR A 106 22.97 4.28 1.83
C THR A 106 23.92 3.25 2.39
N GLU A 107 23.36 2.27 3.08
CA GLU A 107 24.07 1.06 3.49
C GLU A 107 23.70 -0.10 2.57
N VAL A 108 24.61 -1.05 2.42
CA VAL A 108 24.37 -2.27 1.63
C VAL A 108 24.68 -3.48 2.50
N ILE A 109 23.68 -4.31 2.74
CA ILE A 109 23.78 -5.48 3.61
C ILE A 109 23.61 -6.77 2.81
N ASP A 110 23.98 -7.88 3.42
CA ASP A 110 23.70 -9.23 2.91
C ASP A 110 22.34 -9.75 3.41
N GLY A 111 21.52 -10.22 2.48
CA GLY A 111 20.29 -10.95 2.74
C GLY A 111 20.54 -12.44 2.99
N VAL A 112 19.49 -13.15 3.41
CA VAL A 112 19.58 -14.58 3.75
C VAL A 112 19.98 -15.48 2.58
N ASP A 113 19.78 -15.03 1.34
CA ASP A 113 20.14 -15.77 0.13
C ASP A 113 21.51 -15.33 -0.45
N GLY A 114 22.26 -14.49 0.28
CA GLY A 114 23.49 -13.85 -0.22
C GLY A 114 23.24 -12.72 -1.22
N ASN A 115 21.99 -12.29 -1.39
CA ASN A 115 21.64 -11.09 -2.17
C ASN A 115 22.04 -9.82 -1.43
N LYS A 116 22.29 -8.74 -2.17
CA LYS A 116 22.56 -7.41 -1.59
C LYS A 116 21.26 -6.63 -1.42
N ILE A 117 21.06 -6.04 -0.26
CA ILE A 117 19.89 -5.21 0.06
C ILE A 117 20.38 -3.80 0.36
N LYS A 118 19.84 -2.80 -0.36
CA LYS A 118 20.13 -1.38 -0.06
C LYS A 118 19.21 -0.90 1.05
N LEU A 119 19.78 -0.18 1.99
CA LEU A 119 19.08 0.50 3.07
C LEU A 119 19.31 2.01 2.94
N TYR A 120 18.24 2.75 2.71
CA TYR A 120 18.29 4.22 2.66
C TYR A 120 18.07 4.77 4.06
N VAL A 121 19.13 5.29 4.68
CA VAL A 121 19.07 5.84 6.04
C VAL A 121 18.89 7.36 5.97
N HIS A 122 17.87 7.85 6.66
CA HIS A 122 17.52 9.26 6.79
C HIS A 122 17.47 9.58 8.29
N LYS A 123 18.23 10.56 8.76
CA LYS A 123 18.23 10.95 10.19
C LYS A 123 18.50 12.44 10.35
N PRO A 124 18.09 13.09 11.45
CA PRO A 124 18.46 14.48 11.73
C PRO A 124 19.99 14.65 11.77
N GLU A 125 20.52 15.68 11.13
CA GLU A 125 21.97 16.00 11.16
C GLU A 125 22.51 16.18 12.59
N LYS A 126 21.67 16.69 13.49
CA LYS A 126 22.04 17.02 14.87
C LYS A 126 21.29 16.15 15.85
N GLN A 127 21.80 14.95 16.06
CA GLN A 127 21.30 14.02 17.06
C GLN A 127 22.02 14.23 18.41
N LYS A 128 21.25 14.53 19.48
CA LYS A 128 21.81 14.76 20.84
C LYS A 128 21.78 13.53 21.75
N SER A 129 20.96 12.53 21.41
CA SER A 129 20.75 11.29 22.17
C SER A 129 20.13 10.24 21.26
N ASN A 130 20.03 8.99 21.73
CA ASN A 130 19.31 7.97 20.96
C ASN A 130 17.83 8.36 20.81
N ILE A 131 17.30 8.28 19.59
CA ILE A 131 15.91 8.63 19.22
C ILE A 131 15.18 7.40 18.67
N PRO A 132 13.83 7.37 18.60
CA PRO A 132 13.13 6.24 17.99
C PRO A 132 13.50 6.10 16.51
N GLY A 133 13.53 4.86 16.04
CA GLY A 133 13.81 4.50 14.66
C GLY A 133 12.61 3.86 13.99
N ILE A 134 12.43 4.10 12.70
CA ILE A 134 11.45 3.45 11.83
C ILE A 134 12.19 2.62 10.80
N LEU A 135 11.89 1.32 10.72
CA LEU A 135 12.15 0.52 9.53
C LEU A 135 10.97 0.72 8.58
N HIS A 136 11.21 1.43 7.49
CA HIS A 136 10.19 1.77 6.50
C HIS A 136 10.16 0.75 5.36
N ILE A 137 9.04 0.06 5.21
CA ILE A 137 8.76 -0.91 4.14
C ILE A 137 7.79 -0.24 3.18
N HIS A 138 8.24 0.03 1.95
CA HIS A 138 7.43 0.75 0.97
C HIS A 138 6.27 -0.10 0.44
N GLY A 139 5.21 0.58 -0.03
CA GLY A 139 4.07 -0.04 -0.68
C GLY A 139 4.32 -0.52 -2.11
N GLY A 140 3.23 -0.73 -2.86
CA GLY A 140 3.26 -1.33 -4.20
C GLY A 140 2.85 -2.81 -4.22
N GLY A 141 2.12 -3.25 -3.19
CA GLY A 141 1.57 -4.61 -3.11
C GLY A 141 2.64 -5.70 -3.13
N MET A 142 3.82 -5.40 -2.57
CA MET A 142 5.01 -6.27 -2.57
C MET A 142 5.48 -6.67 -3.99
N SER A 143 4.97 -5.98 -5.02
CA SER A 143 5.06 -6.41 -6.41
C SER A 143 5.83 -5.45 -7.29
N ILE A 144 5.74 -4.14 -7.05
CA ILE A 144 6.33 -3.09 -7.87
C ILE A 144 6.72 -1.89 -7.00
N LEU A 145 7.36 -0.90 -7.61
CA LEU A 145 7.91 0.33 -7.03
C LEU A 145 9.21 0.09 -6.25
N LYS A 146 9.97 1.17 -6.04
CA LYS A 146 11.25 1.16 -5.33
C LYS A 146 11.19 2.10 -4.13
N ALA A 147 11.83 1.75 -3.02
CA ALA A 147 12.08 2.66 -1.90
C ALA A 147 12.84 3.93 -2.32
N SER A 148 13.57 3.89 -3.43
CA SER A 148 14.21 5.06 -4.04
C SER A 148 13.25 6.01 -4.78
N ASN A 149 11.97 5.65 -4.96
CA ASN A 149 11.01 6.53 -5.62
C ASN A 149 10.73 7.81 -4.81
N PRO A 150 10.45 8.95 -5.47
CA PRO A 150 10.38 10.27 -4.81
C PRO A 150 9.40 10.36 -3.65
N ASN A 151 8.24 9.71 -3.75
CA ASN A 151 7.23 9.69 -2.68
C ASN A 151 7.76 9.04 -1.40
N TYR A 152 8.50 7.93 -1.51
CA TYR A 152 9.07 7.25 -0.34
C TYR A 152 10.31 7.95 0.19
N VAL A 153 11.13 8.56 -0.67
CA VAL A 153 12.24 9.43 -0.24
C VAL A 153 11.68 10.57 0.60
N ARG A 154 10.66 11.27 0.06
CA ARG A 154 9.99 12.37 0.75
C ARG A 154 9.39 11.93 2.09
N TRP A 155 8.71 10.79 2.11
CA TRP A 155 8.10 10.28 3.34
C TRP A 155 9.13 9.98 4.43
N ARG A 156 10.26 9.36 4.07
CA ARG A 156 11.35 9.12 5.03
C ARG A 156 11.97 10.42 5.53
N ASP A 157 12.14 11.40 4.66
CA ASP A 157 12.62 12.74 5.03
C ASP A 157 11.67 13.45 6.00
N ASP A 158 10.36 13.48 5.69
CA ASP A 158 9.34 14.09 6.54
C ASP A 158 9.33 13.43 7.92
N LEU A 159 9.36 12.10 7.99
CA LEU A 159 9.46 11.37 9.25
C LEU A 159 10.76 11.71 10.00
N ALA A 160 11.90 11.71 9.31
CA ALA A 160 13.19 12.03 9.93
C ALA A 160 13.20 13.46 10.51
N SER A 161 12.57 14.42 9.84
CA SER A 161 12.45 15.81 10.30
C SER A 161 11.72 15.96 11.64
N THR A 162 10.93 14.96 12.04
CA THR A 162 10.24 14.93 13.34
C THR A 162 11.11 14.42 14.49
N GLY A 163 12.38 14.10 14.24
CA GLY A 163 13.30 13.56 15.24
C GLY A 163 13.30 12.03 15.28
N LEU A 164 13.27 11.39 14.11
CA LEU A 164 13.31 9.94 13.95
C LEU A 164 14.48 9.52 13.07
N VAL A 165 15.07 8.37 13.33
CA VAL A 165 15.92 7.69 12.33
C VAL A 165 15.01 6.84 11.45
N VAL A 166 15.10 6.95 10.13
CA VAL A 166 14.25 6.20 9.20
C VAL A 166 15.12 5.41 8.25
N VAL A 167 14.92 4.10 8.20
CA VAL A 167 15.67 3.18 7.34
C VAL A 167 14.70 2.58 6.33
N GLY A 168 14.76 3.03 5.08
CA GLY A 168 13.98 2.49 3.97
C GLY A 168 14.64 1.24 3.38
N VAL A 169 13.87 0.15 3.23
CA VAL A 169 14.39 -1.11 2.69
C VAL A 169 14.08 -1.22 1.19
N GLU A 170 15.12 -1.38 0.36
CA GLU A 170 14.97 -1.70 -1.07
C GLU A 170 14.91 -3.22 -1.24
N PHE A 171 13.77 -3.82 -0.88
CA PHE A 171 13.58 -5.27 -0.90
C PHE A 171 13.26 -5.80 -2.30
N ARG A 172 13.48 -7.10 -2.54
CA ARG A 172 13.11 -7.76 -3.79
C ARG A 172 11.58 -7.81 -3.99
N ASN A 173 11.12 -7.39 -5.16
CA ASN A 173 9.70 -7.40 -5.54
C ASN A 173 9.29 -8.66 -6.32
N VAL A 174 7.98 -8.94 -6.38
CA VAL A 174 7.43 -10.02 -7.22
C VAL A 174 7.59 -9.73 -8.71
N ALA A 175 7.50 -8.46 -9.12
CA ALA A 175 7.53 -7.99 -10.49
C ALA A 175 8.33 -6.67 -10.58
N GLY A 176 8.24 -5.95 -11.69
CA GLY A 176 8.89 -4.65 -11.85
C GLY A 176 10.42 -4.75 -11.98
N GLU A 177 11.09 -3.61 -11.85
CA GLU A 177 12.54 -3.47 -11.97
C GLU A 177 13.30 -4.26 -10.89
N LEU A 178 12.71 -4.39 -9.69
CA LEU A 178 13.27 -5.16 -8.57
C LEU A 178 12.79 -6.63 -8.54
N GLY A 179 12.08 -7.08 -9.56
CA GLY A 179 11.61 -8.46 -9.71
C GLY A 179 12.55 -9.36 -10.52
N SER A 180 12.22 -10.63 -10.75
CA SER A 180 10.98 -11.34 -10.41
C SER A 180 11.19 -12.32 -9.26
N HIS A 181 10.86 -11.92 -8.03
CA HIS A 181 11.12 -12.71 -6.83
C HIS A 181 9.83 -13.03 -6.07
N PRO A 182 9.33 -14.28 -6.11
CA PRO A 182 8.11 -14.63 -5.40
C PRO A 182 8.30 -14.57 -3.88
N PHE A 183 7.19 -14.55 -3.16
CA PHE A 183 7.19 -14.80 -1.72
C PHE A 183 7.99 -16.08 -1.39
N PRO A 184 8.86 -16.08 -0.36
CA PRO A 184 9.04 -15.05 0.67
C PRO A 184 10.22 -14.08 0.46
N ALA A 185 10.74 -13.90 -0.76
CA ALA A 185 11.97 -13.14 -1.00
C ALA A 185 12.00 -11.73 -0.39
N GLY A 186 11.03 -10.87 -0.72
CA GLY A 186 10.95 -9.52 -0.15
C GLY A 186 10.72 -9.50 1.37
N LEU A 187 9.97 -10.46 1.91
CA LEU A 187 9.77 -10.60 3.36
C LEU A 187 11.09 -10.95 4.06
N ASN A 188 11.87 -11.86 3.49
CA ASN A 188 13.18 -12.23 4.01
C ASN A 188 14.14 -11.04 3.98
N ASP A 189 14.12 -10.24 2.91
CA ASP A 189 14.95 -9.03 2.83
C ASP A 189 14.55 -8.00 3.91
N CYS A 190 13.25 -7.80 4.14
CA CYS A 190 12.76 -6.96 5.23
C CYS A 190 13.18 -7.48 6.61
N SER A 191 13.17 -8.81 6.80
CA SER A 191 13.64 -9.42 8.06
C SER A 191 15.15 -9.25 8.25
N SER A 192 15.96 -9.39 7.20
CA SER A 192 17.40 -9.12 7.25
C SER A 192 17.69 -7.65 7.57
N ALA A 193 16.94 -6.72 6.97
CA ALA A 193 17.06 -5.30 7.25
C ALA A 193 16.68 -4.95 8.70
N LEU A 194 15.61 -5.56 9.23
CA LEU A 194 15.22 -5.40 10.64
C LEU A 194 16.31 -5.91 11.59
N GLN A 195 16.85 -7.10 11.32
CA GLN A 195 17.92 -7.67 12.12
C GLN A 195 19.17 -6.79 12.10
N TRP A 196 19.57 -6.32 10.92
CA TRP A 196 20.68 -5.37 10.79
C TRP A 196 20.44 -4.08 11.57
N MET A 197 19.23 -3.49 11.46
CA MET A 197 18.91 -2.25 12.19
C MET A 197 18.94 -2.47 13.71
N PHE A 198 18.52 -3.66 14.17
CA PHE A 198 18.60 -4.05 15.58
C PHE A 198 20.04 -4.20 16.08
N ASP A 199 20.89 -4.84 15.29
CA ASP A 199 22.30 -5.07 15.64
C ASP A 199 23.13 -3.78 15.61
N ASN A 200 22.72 -2.79 14.80
CA ASN A 200 23.42 -1.51 14.63
C ASN A 200 22.75 -0.33 15.36
N LYS A 201 21.88 -0.59 16.34
CA LYS A 201 21.12 0.46 17.05
C LYS A 201 22.02 1.52 17.68
N GLU A 202 23.15 1.14 18.26
CA GLU A 202 24.05 2.09 18.94
C GLU A 202 24.71 3.04 17.93
N GLU A 203 25.22 2.50 16.83
CA GLU A 203 25.86 3.28 15.75
C GLU A 203 24.84 4.20 15.04
N LEU A 204 23.63 3.70 14.81
CA LEU A 204 22.54 4.49 14.22
C LEU A 204 21.93 5.49 15.21
N GLY A 205 22.26 5.43 16.50
CA GLY A 205 21.63 6.25 17.53
C GLY A 205 20.14 5.94 17.73
N VAL A 206 19.73 4.67 17.58
CA VAL A 206 18.33 4.24 17.69
C VAL A 206 18.01 3.69 19.08
N SER A 207 16.97 4.23 19.72
CA SER A 207 16.49 3.78 21.04
C SER A 207 15.53 2.59 20.95
N LYS A 208 14.57 2.64 20.03
CA LYS A 208 13.54 1.61 19.77
C LYS A 208 13.29 1.54 18.27
N ILE A 209 12.87 0.39 17.77
CA ILE A 209 12.55 0.19 16.35
C ILE A 209 11.05 -0.03 16.21
N ILE A 210 10.44 0.70 15.28
CA ILE A 210 9.06 0.53 14.84
C ILE A 210 9.11 0.11 13.38
N VAL A 211 8.36 -0.93 13.01
CA VAL A 211 8.18 -1.29 11.60
C VAL A 211 6.95 -0.57 11.08
N SER A 212 7.06 0.12 9.95
CA SER A 212 5.98 0.91 9.35
C SER A 212 6.01 0.84 7.83
N GLY A 213 4.85 0.90 7.19
CA GLY A 213 4.68 0.89 5.74
C GLY A 213 3.21 1.06 5.35
N GLU A 214 2.95 1.32 4.08
CA GLU A 214 1.61 1.48 3.48
C GLU A 214 1.32 0.52 2.33
#